data_AF-A0A3D1HTN6-F1
#
_entry.id   AF-A0A3D1HTN6-F1
#
_cell.length_a   1.000
_cell.length_b   1.000
_cell.length_c   1.000
_cell.angle_alpha   90.00
_cell.angle_beta   90.00
_cell.angle_gamma   90.00
#
_symmetry.space_group_name_H-M   'P 1'
#
loop_
_entity.id
_entity.type
_entity.pdbx_description
1 polymer ?
#
loop_
_entity_poly.entity_id
_entity_poly.type
_entity_poly.pdbx_seq_one_letter_code
_entity_poly.pdbx_strand_id
1 'polypeptide(L)'
;MDNRYFDKVIEEMQPFFDELAFKVQEDGSYKNDTRLVKVEYSEPRQMYTLSAAEISDGEQGELKEINAWLFDDSQTAKDAAAVGIDFTASLRKNMGIKLKRTATGEEIELPSVSKAGSVTVTGFAKKMLDFFPSLKDEYKNHIAQNGNFLYLNFFGEHLVPHLKNVLSSGNKKQIKKLYDILGDMYVKGDKDTVNTIVAVLCAAAYNDEKVQKAVEDMLAEDQHFLSSFKSFSAVMPKSKKLMAALVK
;
A
#
# COMPACT_ATOMS: atom_id res chain seq x y z
N MET A 1 -16.22 -17.51 11.12
CA MET A 1 -15.53 -17.11 12.35
C MET A 1 -14.96 -15.74 12.06
N ASP A 2 -15.38 -14.73 12.81
CA ASP A 2 -14.95 -13.35 12.61
C ASP A 2 -13.56 -13.12 13.22
N ASN A 3 -12.71 -12.37 12.52
CA ASN A 3 -11.46 -11.86 13.09
C ASN A 3 -11.78 -11.07 14.36
N ARG A 4 -10.98 -11.23 15.43
CA ARG A 4 -11.16 -10.52 16.72
C ARG A 4 -11.21 -8.99 16.60
N TYR A 5 -10.77 -8.42 15.48
CA TYR A 5 -10.79 -6.98 15.20
C TYR A 5 -11.72 -6.61 14.04
N PHE A 6 -12.54 -7.54 13.53
CA PHE A 6 -13.51 -7.25 12.46
C PHE A 6 -14.43 -6.08 12.84
N ASP A 7 -14.98 -6.10 14.06
CA ASP A 7 -15.81 -5.01 14.58
C ASP A 7 -15.07 -3.68 14.60
N LYS A 8 -13.75 -3.69 14.84
CA LYS A 8 -12.94 -2.46 14.82
C LYS A 8 -12.80 -1.89 13.41
N VAL A 9 -12.65 -2.75 12.40
CA VAL A 9 -12.64 -2.32 10.99
C VAL A 9 -13.97 -1.66 10.64
N ILE A 10 -15.09 -2.30 11.02
CA ILE A 10 -16.44 -1.78 10.77
C ILE A 10 -16.70 -0.47 11.54
N GLU A 11 -16.29 -0.39 12.81
CA GLU A 11 -16.43 0.80 13.66
C GLU A 11 -15.78 2.03 13.00
N GLU A 12 -14.59 1.89 12.41
CA GLU A 12 -13.93 3.00 11.70
C GLU A 12 -14.63 3.38 10.38
N MET A 13 -15.34 2.44 9.75
CA MET A 13 -16.12 2.69 8.54
C MET A 13 -17.52 3.26 8.85
N GLN A 14 -18.02 3.07 10.07
CA GLN A 14 -19.38 3.44 10.47
C GLN A 14 -19.73 4.91 10.20
N PRO A 15 -18.87 5.91 10.49
CA PRO A 15 -19.18 7.30 10.18
C PRO A 15 -19.44 7.56 8.70
N PHE A 16 -18.75 6.83 7.80
CA PHE A 16 -18.97 6.93 6.36
C PHE A 16 -20.28 6.25 5.94
N PHE A 17 -20.60 5.11 6.52
CA PHE A 17 -21.86 4.43 6.29
C PHE A 17 -23.05 5.29 6.73
N ASP A 18 -22.95 5.92 7.90
CA ASP A 18 -23.98 6.83 8.41
C ASP A 18 -24.11 8.08 7.53
N GLU A 19 -22.99 8.69 7.12
CA GLU A 19 -22.95 9.88 6.23
C GLU A 19 -23.72 9.63 4.92
N LEU A 20 -23.63 8.42 4.36
CA LEU A 20 -24.23 8.05 3.08
C LEU A 20 -25.45 7.14 3.21
N ALA A 21 -26.03 7.07 4.40
CA ALA A 21 -27.25 6.31 4.70
C ALA A 21 -27.20 4.83 4.28
N PHE A 22 -26.03 4.19 4.38
CA PHE A 22 -25.91 2.74 4.22
C PHE A 22 -26.64 2.02 5.36
N LYS A 23 -27.35 0.95 5.01
CA LYS A 23 -28.04 0.08 5.95
C LYS A 23 -27.46 -1.32 5.89
N VAL A 24 -27.17 -1.88 7.06
CA VAL A 24 -26.77 -3.28 7.17
C VAL A 24 -27.88 -4.20 6.66
N GLN A 25 -27.49 -5.23 5.91
CA GLN A 25 -28.35 -6.28 5.38
C GLN A 25 -28.18 -7.55 6.22
N GLU A 26 -29.09 -8.52 6.06
CA GLU A 26 -29.05 -9.78 6.82
C GLU A 26 -27.76 -10.60 6.59
N ASP A 27 -27.11 -10.44 5.44
CA ASP A 27 -25.85 -11.10 5.08
C ASP A 27 -24.59 -10.36 5.54
N GLY A 28 -24.74 -9.30 6.34
CA GLY A 28 -23.65 -8.47 6.85
C GLY A 28 -23.10 -7.45 5.84
N SER A 29 -23.67 -7.36 4.63
CA SER A 29 -23.36 -6.29 3.68
C SER A 29 -24.04 -4.98 4.06
N TYR A 30 -23.58 -3.88 3.47
CA TYR A 30 -24.09 -2.52 3.67
C TYR A 30 -24.63 -1.99 2.35
N LYS A 31 -25.89 -1.56 2.32
CA LYS A 31 -26.57 -1.12 1.09
C LYS A 31 -27.17 0.28 1.24
N ASN A 32 -27.00 1.12 0.23
CA ASN A 32 -27.78 2.34 0.03
C ASN A 32 -28.39 2.35 -1.38
N ASP A 33 -28.93 3.48 -1.82
CA ASP A 33 -29.62 3.61 -3.11
C ASP A 33 -28.68 3.44 -4.32
N THR A 34 -27.36 3.62 -4.13
CA THR A 34 -26.37 3.65 -5.22
C THR A 34 -25.37 2.52 -5.17
N ARG A 35 -25.19 1.87 -4.02
CA ARG A 35 -24.11 0.91 -3.78
C ARG A 35 -24.51 -0.20 -2.81
N LEU A 36 -23.96 -1.39 -3.09
CA LEU A 36 -23.81 -2.47 -2.13
C LEU A 36 -22.31 -2.58 -1.77
N VAL A 37 -22.00 -2.71 -0.49
CA VAL A 37 -20.64 -2.83 0.04
C VAL A 37 -20.55 -4.04 0.95
N LYS A 38 -19.49 -4.82 0.86
CA LYS A 38 -19.25 -5.96 1.75
C LYS A 38 -17.80 -5.99 2.22
N VAL A 39 -17.61 -6.14 3.52
CA VAL A 39 -16.30 -6.35 4.14
C VAL A 39 -16.26 -7.78 4.66
N GLU A 40 -15.22 -8.52 4.30
CA GLU A 40 -15.06 -9.92 4.70
C GLU A 40 -13.64 -10.15 5.20
N TYR A 41 -13.48 -11.01 6.20
CA TYR A 41 -12.17 -11.52 6.59
C TYR A 41 -12.02 -12.97 6.15
N SER A 42 -10.94 -13.28 5.45
CA SER A 42 -10.56 -14.63 5.05
C SER A 42 -9.43 -15.12 5.92
N GLU A 43 -9.74 -16.01 6.88
CA GLU A 43 -8.75 -16.63 7.76
C GLU A 43 -7.68 -17.43 6.99
N PRO A 44 -8.01 -18.26 5.98
CA PRO A 44 -6.99 -18.96 5.19
C PRO A 44 -6.04 -18.04 4.43
N ARG A 45 -6.50 -16.82 4.09
CA ARG A 45 -5.70 -15.82 3.37
C ARG A 45 -5.10 -14.77 4.31
N GLN A 46 -5.46 -14.79 5.60
CA GLN A 46 -5.17 -13.76 6.59
C GLN A 46 -5.37 -12.35 6.03
N MET A 47 -6.58 -12.06 5.55
CA MET A 47 -6.82 -10.85 4.75
C MET A 47 -8.25 -10.35 4.90
N TYR A 48 -8.39 -9.03 5.07
CA TYR A 48 -9.64 -8.33 4.86
C TYR A 48 -9.85 -8.04 3.38
N THR A 49 -11.07 -8.18 2.90
CA THR A 49 -11.48 -7.83 1.54
C THR A 49 -12.64 -6.85 1.62
N LEU A 50 -12.55 -5.76 0.85
CA LEU A 50 -13.61 -4.82 0.59
C LEU A 50 -14.12 -5.03 -0.84
N SER A 51 -15.40 -5.33 -0.96
CA SER A 51 -16.08 -5.46 -2.24
C SER A 51 -17.22 -4.45 -2.36
N ALA A 52 -17.47 -3.97 -3.58
CA ALA A 52 -18.56 -3.05 -3.88
C ALA A 52 -19.26 -3.41 -5.19
N ALA A 53 -20.57 -3.17 -5.26
CA ALA A 53 -21.39 -3.25 -6.45
C ALA A 53 -22.12 -1.93 -6.67
N GLU A 54 -22.24 -1.51 -7.92
CA GLU A 54 -23.07 -0.37 -8.32
C GLU A 54 -24.54 -0.77 -8.37
N ILE A 55 -25.40 0.11 -7.89
CA ILE A 55 -26.85 0.01 -8.05
C ILE A 55 -27.27 1.16 -8.98
N SER A 56 -27.85 0.79 -10.12
CA SER A 56 -28.40 1.74 -11.10
C SER A 56 -29.81 1.29 -11.46
N ASP A 57 -30.75 2.22 -11.50
CA ASP A 57 -32.16 1.94 -11.84
C ASP A 57 -32.80 0.81 -11.02
N GLY A 58 -32.34 0.64 -9.76
CA GLY A 58 -32.81 -0.42 -8.85
C GLY A 58 -32.18 -1.80 -9.11
N GLU A 59 -31.37 -1.95 -10.15
CA GLU A 59 -30.64 -3.18 -10.45
C GLU A 59 -29.26 -3.15 -9.77
N GLN A 60 -28.95 -4.23 -9.06
CA GLN A 60 -27.65 -4.43 -8.44
C GLN A 60 -26.71 -5.09 -9.43
N GLY A 61 -25.59 -4.43 -9.70
CA GLY A 61 -24.49 -4.98 -10.48
C GLY A 61 -23.71 -6.08 -9.75
N GLU A 62 -22.62 -6.52 -10.37
CA GLU A 62 -21.74 -7.53 -9.80
C GLU A 62 -20.93 -6.94 -8.63
N LEU A 63 -20.87 -7.68 -7.51
CA LEU A 63 -20.04 -7.37 -6.36
C LEU A 63 -18.58 -7.68 -6.69
N LYS A 64 -17.75 -6.63 -6.77
CA LYS A 64 -16.34 -6.74 -7.13
C LYS A 64 -15.44 -6.32 -5.98
N GLU A 65 -14.37 -7.07 -5.76
CA GLU A 65 -13.29 -6.67 -4.85
C GLU A 65 -12.66 -5.37 -5.36
N ILE A 66 -12.66 -4.33 -4.51
CA ILE A 66 -12.08 -3.02 -4.81
C ILE A 66 -10.86 -2.71 -3.95
N ASN A 67 -10.71 -3.37 -2.80
CA ASN A 67 -9.51 -3.31 -1.99
C ASN A 67 -9.39 -4.58 -1.13
N ALA A 68 -8.17 -4.91 -0.73
CA ALA A 68 -7.89 -6.00 0.19
C ALA A 68 -6.66 -5.68 1.02
N TRP A 69 -6.64 -6.08 2.28
CA TRP A 69 -5.57 -5.77 3.23
C TRP A 69 -5.10 -7.03 3.95
N LEU A 70 -3.80 -7.36 3.85
CA LEU A 70 -3.22 -8.51 4.55
C LEU A 70 -3.21 -8.21 6.05
N PHE A 71 -3.90 -9.04 6.82
CA PHE A 71 -4.10 -8.90 8.24
C PHE A 71 -3.91 -10.25 8.93
N ASP A 72 -2.73 -10.48 9.50
CA ASP A 72 -2.39 -11.70 10.22
C ASP A 72 -2.43 -11.51 11.74
N ASP A 73 -2.18 -12.59 12.48
CA ASP A 73 -2.32 -12.61 13.94
C ASP A 73 -1.32 -11.73 14.70
N SER A 74 -0.26 -11.25 14.02
CA SER A 74 0.70 -10.30 14.60
C SER A 74 0.16 -8.87 14.68
N GLN A 75 -0.89 -8.57 13.92
CA GLN A 75 -1.47 -7.23 13.82
C GLN A 75 -2.41 -6.91 14.99
N THR A 76 -2.56 -5.61 15.23
CA THR A 76 -3.22 -5.05 16.42
C THR A 76 -4.54 -4.36 16.08
N ALA A 77 -5.29 -3.96 17.11
CA ALA A 77 -6.50 -3.14 16.93
C ALA A 77 -6.22 -1.81 16.21
N LYS A 78 -5.01 -1.25 16.36
CA LYS A 78 -4.61 -0.03 15.65
C LYS A 78 -4.44 -0.28 14.16
N ASP A 79 -3.89 -1.44 13.80
CA ASP A 79 -3.75 -1.84 12.40
C ASP A 79 -5.13 -2.09 11.78
N ALA A 80 -6.06 -2.70 12.54
CA ALA A 80 -7.44 -2.91 12.09
C ALA A 80 -8.16 -1.57 11.86
N ALA A 81 -7.92 -0.58 12.71
CA ALA A 81 -8.43 0.76 12.48
C ALA A 81 -7.88 1.38 11.18
N ALA A 82 -6.59 1.16 10.88
CA ALA A 82 -6.00 1.59 9.62
C ALA A 82 -6.64 0.91 8.39
N VAL A 83 -7.04 -0.37 8.50
CA VAL A 83 -7.81 -1.07 7.47
C VAL A 83 -9.13 -0.34 7.20
N GLY A 84 -9.92 -0.04 8.24
CA GLY A 84 -11.22 0.62 8.09
C GLY A 84 -11.10 2.02 7.46
N ILE A 85 -10.05 2.77 7.82
CA ILE A 85 -9.75 4.08 7.23
C ILE A 85 -9.44 3.96 5.72
N ASP A 86 -8.60 3.00 5.32
CA ASP A 86 -8.25 2.78 3.90
C ASP A 86 -9.41 2.22 3.08
N PHE A 87 -10.22 1.35 3.67
CA PHE A 87 -11.43 0.86 3.05
C PHE A 87 -12.42 1.99 2.81
N THR A 88 -12.57 2.92 3.77
CA THR A 88 -13.37 4.14 3.59
C THR A 88 -12.81 5.03 2.48
N ALA A 89 -11.48 5.24 2.43
CA ALA A 89 -10.85 6.02 1.36
C ALA A 89 -11.08 5.38 -0.02
N SER A 90 -10.99 4.05 -0.09
CA SER A 90 -11.23 3.25 -1.29
C SER A 90 -12.67 3.34 -1.75
N LEU A 91 -13.65 3.30 -0.83
CA LEU A 91 -15.06 3.53 -1.14
C LEU A 91 -15.32 4.94 -1.65
N ARG A 92 -14.78 5.97 -0.98
CA ARG A 92 -14.91 7.36 -1.44
C ARG A 92 -14.41 7.51 -2.88
N LYS A 93 -13.23 6.95 -3.19
CA LYS A 93 -12.69 6.94 -4.55
C LYS A 93 -13.58 6.15 -5.53
N ASN A 94 -14.03 4.95 -5.15
CA ASN A 94 -14.91 4.12 -5.98
C ASN A 94 -16.24 4.81 -6.30
N MET A 95 -16.76 5.62 -5.37
CA MET A 95 -18.00 6.37 -5.52
C MET A 95 -17.79 7.75 -6.18
N GLY A 96 -16.56 8.11 -6.57
CA GLY A 96 -16.25 9.43 -7.13
C GLY A 96 -16.40 10.58 -6.12
N ILE A 97 -16.50 10.27 -4.82
CA ILE A 97 -16.59 11.25 -3.73
C ILE A 97 -15.18 11.79 -3.49
N LYS A 98 -14.94 13.03 -3.93
CA LYS A 98 -13.71 13.74 -3.60
C LYS A 98 -13.67 13.93 -2.07
N LEU A 99 -12.59 13.48 -1.41
CA LEU A 99 -12.38 13.79 0.01
C LEU A 99 -12.48 15.32 0.18
N LYS A 100 -13.28 15.77 1.16
CA LYS A 100 -13.09 17.11 1.71
C LYS A 100 -11.65 17.14 2.23
N ARG A 101 -10.82 18.04 1.68
CA ARG A 101 -9.45 18.27 2.14
C ARG A 101 -9.50 18.59 3.63
N THR A 102 -9.20 17.62 4.49
CA THR A 102 -9.26 17.80 5.95
C THR A 102 -7.99 18.41 6.51
N ALA A 103 -6.89 18.40 5.77
CA ALA A 103 -5.66 19.11 6.09
C ALA A 103 -5.06 19.76 4.84
N THR A 104 -4.54 20.99 4.97
CA THR A 104 -3.53 21.49 4.04
C THR A 104 -2.30 20.59 4.18
N GLY A 105 -1.65 20.22 3.07
CA GLY A 105 -0.47 19.33 3.13
C GLY A 105 0.68 19.87 4.02
N GLU A 106 0.62 21.16 4.39
CA GLU A 106 1.51 21.80 5.34
C GLU A 106 1.47 21.18 6.75
N GLU A 107 0.30 20.77 7.25
CA GLU A 107 0.13 20.20 8.61
C GLU A 107 0.50 18.71 8.72
N ILE A 108 0.71 18.03 7.59
CA ILE A 108 1.01 16.59 7.57
C ILE A 108 2.49 16.37 7.92
N GLU A 109 2.71 15.64 9.02
CA GLU A 109 4.05 15.26 9.46
C GLU A 109 4.71 14.28 8.49
N LEU A 110 6.01 14.46 8.28
CA LEU A 110 6.83 13.51 7.53
C LEU A 110 7.01 12.22 8.33
N PRO A 111 7.20 11.06 7.66
CA PRO A 111 7.35 9.80 8.34
C PRO A 111 8.60 9.79 9.23
N SER A 112 8.56 9.07 10.35
CA SER A 112 9.69 8.94 11.28
C SER A 112 10.15 7.49 11.40
N VAL A 113 11.44 7.29 11.68
CA VAL A 113 11.97 5.96 12.02
C VAL A 113 11.55 5.61 13.45
N SER A 114 11.11 4.38 13.68
CA SER A 114 10.71 3.93 15.01
C SER A 114 11.89 3.97 15.99
N LYS A 115 11.64 4.35 17.25
CA LYS A 115 12.66 4.29 18.32
C LYS A 115 12.88 2.87 18.86
N ALA A 116 12.02 1.92 18.49
CA ALA A 116 11.94 0.58 19.06
C ALA A 116 12.84 -0.46 18.36
N GLY A 117 13.76 -0.03 17.49
CA GLY A 117 14.83 -0.87 16.92
C GLY A 117 14.48 -1.61 15.62
N SER A 118 13.20 -1.87 15.32
CA SER A 118 12.77 -2.40 14.01
C SER A 118 12.53 -1.27 12.99
N VAL A 119 13.10 -1.40 11.80
CA VAL A 119 12.80 -0.50 10.67
C VAL A 119 11.49 -0.95 10.04
N THR A 120 10.46 -0.12 10.18
CA THR A 120 9.13 -0.34 9.60
C THR A 120 9.01 0.28 8.21
N VAL A 121 7.91 0.00 7.50
CA VAL A 121 7.61 0.58 6.17
C VAL A 121 7.59 2.12 6.21
N THR A 122 7.16 2.71 7.33
CA THR A 122 7.24 4.16 7.56
C THR A 122 8.70 4.64 7.68
N GLY A 123 9.56 3.86 8.34
CA GLY A 123 10.99 4.10 8.37
C GLY A 123 11.62 4.02 6.98
N PHE A 124 11.19 3.05 6.16
CA PHE A 124 11.59 2.95 4.76
C PHE A 124 11.18 4.18 3.96
N ALA A 125 9.91 4.59 4.06
CA ALA A 125 9.41 5.80 3.42
C ALA A 125 10.28 7.01 3.80
N LYS A 126 10.59 7.19 5.08
CA LYS A 126 11.47 8.29 5.52
C LYS A 126 12.84 8.26 4.87
N LYS A 127 13.50 7.10 4.81
CA LYS A 127 14.81 6.97 4.15
C LYS A 127 14.73 7.29 2.66
N MET A 128 13.66 6.91 1.99
CA MET A 128 13.43 7.25 0.58
C MET A 128 13.16 8.74 0.39
N LEU A 129 12.41 9.40 1.28
CA LEU A 129 12.20 10.85 1.24
C LEU A 129 13.47 11.66 1.55
N ASP A 130 14.39 11.12 2.35
CA ASP A 130 15.69 11.74 2.59
C ASP A 130 16.61 11.59 1.37
N PHE A 131 16.54 10.47 0.68
CA PHE A 131 17.30 10.22 -0.54
C PHE A 131 16.73 10.94 -1.78
N PHE A 132 15.40 11.08 -1.84
CA PHE A 132 14.65 11.82 -2.86
C PHE A 132 13.84 12.95 -2.21
N PRO A 133 14.46 14.10 -1.87
CA PRO A 133 13.77 15.19 -1.18
C PRO A 133 12.57 15.76 -1.92
N SER A 134 12.54 15.64 -3.26
CA SER A 134 11.38 16.02 -4.08
C SER A 134 10.11 15.36 -3.56
N LEU A 135 10.16 14.05 -3.25
CA LEU A 135 9.03 13.21 -2.85
C LEU A 135 8.30 13.64 -1.57
N LYS A 136 8.85 14.59 -0.80
CA LYS A 136 8.27 15.04 0.47
C LYS A 136 6.93 15.73 0.26
N ASP A 137 6.80 16.52 -0.80
CA ASP A 137 5.55 17.22 -1.10
C ASP A 137 4.52 16.24 -1.66
N GLU A 138 4.92 15.28 -2.49
CA GLU A 138 4.06 14.20 -2.96
C GLU A 138 3.58 13.34 -1.81
N TYR A 139 4.42 13.04 -0.80
CA TYR A 139 4.01 12.28 0.39
C TYR A 139 2.90 13.00 1.15
N LYS A 140 3.09 14.30 1.41
CA LYS A 140 2.09 15.14 2.08
C LYS A 140 0.80 15.20 1.28
N ASN A 141 0.90 15.42 -0.03
CA ASN A 141 -0.26 15.45 -0.92
C ASN A 141 -0.98 14.11 -0.97
N HIS A 142 -0.26 12.99 -0.97
CA HIS A 142 -0.83 11.66 -0.97
C HIS A 142 -1.68 11.41 0.29
N ILE A 143 -1.15 11.76 1.47
CA ILE A 143 -1.93 11.66 2.72
C ILE A 143 -3.08 12.65 2.73
N ALA A 144 -2.89 13.88 2.27
CA ALA A 144 -3.96 14.88 2.20
C ALA A 144 -5.11 14.43 1.29
N GLN A 145 -4.80 13.70 0.21
CA GLN A 145 -5.79 13.19 -0.74
C GLN A 145 -6.45 11.90 -0.26
N ASN A 146 -5.72 11.03 0.42
CA ASN A 146 -6.16 9.67 0.74
C ASN A 146 -6.55 9.50 2.21
N GLY A 147 -6.31 10.51 3.06
CA GLY A 147 -6.56 10.48 4.51
C GLY A 147 -5.55 9.64 5.31
N ASN A 148 -4.79 8.76 4.66
CA ASN A 148 -3.77 7.92 5.28
C ASN A 148 -2.63 7.61 4.31
N PHE A 149 -1.52 7.06 4.81
CA PHE A 149 -0.36 6.69 4.01
C PHE A 149 -0.54 5.31 3.35
N LEU A 150 -1.07 5.31 2.12
CA LEU A 150 -1.22 4.09 1.31
C LEU A 150 0.10 3.75 0.63
N TYR A 151 1.03 3.20 1.42
CA TYR A 151 2.45 3.10 1.06
C TYR A 151 2.72 2.42 -0.29
N LEU A 152 2.02 1.33 -0.65
CA LEU A 152 2.23 0.68 -1.96
C LEU A 152 1.83 1.58 -3.12
N ASN A 153 0.70 2.29 -3.00
CA ASN A 153 0.24 3.20 -4.05
C ASN A 153 1.18 4.39 -4.16
N PHE A 154 1.57 4.99 -3.03
CA PHE A 154 2.54 6.07 -3.00
C PHE A 154 3.87 5.64 -3.63
N PHE A 155 4.37 4.46 -3.28
CA PHE A 155 5.62 3.96 -3.84
C PHE A 155 5.50 3.67 -5.33
N GLY A 156 4.41 3.07 -5.80
CA GLY A 156 4.17 2.85 -7.22
C GLY A 156 4.10 4.14 -8.03
N GLU A 157 3.34 5.12 -7.55
CA GLU A 157 3.11 6.39 -8.25
C GLU A 157 4.33 7.30 -8.24
N HIS A 158 5.09 7.32 -7.15
CA HIS A 158 6.13 8.32 -6.95
C HIS A 158 7.54 7.72 -6.79
N LEU A 159 7.71 6.66 -6.00
CA LEU A 159 9.05 6.12 -5.71
C LEU A 159 9.61 5.27 -6.87
N VAL A 160 8.82 4.38 -7.45
CA VAL A 160 9.23 3.46 -8.52
C VAL A 160 9.83 4.22 -9.71
N PRO A 161 9.22 5.31 -10.23
CA PRO A 161 9.83 6.13 -11.29
C PRO A 161 11.20 6.70 -10.90
N HIS A 162 11.36 7.17 -9.67
CA HIS A 162 12.63 7.73 -9.19
C HIS A 162 13.72 6.65 -9.09
N LEU A 163 13.37 5.43 -8.64
CA LEU A 163 14.29 4.30 -8.62
C LEU A 163 14.71 3.90 -10.03
N LYS A 164 13.76 3.80 -10.98
CA LYS A 164 14.07 3.55 -12.40
C LYS A 164 15.07 4.56 -12.95
N ASN A 165 14.87 5.85 -12.66
CA ASN A 165 15.78 6.91 -13.10
C ASN A 165 17.19 6.75 -12.52
N VAL A 166 17.31 6.44 -11.23
CA VAL A 166 18.62 6.20 -10.60
C VAL A 166 19.33 4.99 -11.20
N LEU A 167 18.63 3.86 -11.31
CA LEU A 167 19.18 2.61 -11.79
C LEU A 167 19.57 2.69 -13.28
N SER A 168 18.79 3.39 -14.09
CA SER A 168 19.06 3.58 -15.52
C SER A 168 20.09 4.67 -15.83
N SER A 169 20.40 5.55 -14.88
CA SER A 169 21.38 6.65 -15.04
C SER A 169 22.82 6.18 -15.25
N GLY A 170 23.16 4.97 -14.80
CA GLY A 170 24.54 4.48 -14.79
C GLY A 170 25.46 5.17 -13.77
N ASN A 171 24.92 6.05 -12.92
CA ASN A 171 25.69 6.73 -11.88
C ASN A 171 26.00 5.77 -10.71
N LYS A 172 27.14 5.09 -10.79
CA LYS A 172 27.60 4.09 -9.79
C LYS A 172 27.61 4.63 -8.36
N LYS A 173 27.94 5.92 -8.15
CA LYS A 173 27.97 6.52 -6.81
C LYS A 173 26.56 6.64 -6.23
N GLN A 174 25.58 7.02 -7.05
CA GLN A 174 24.19 7.15 -6.60
C GLN A 174 23.54 5.78 -6.41
N ILE A 175 23.81 4.82 -7.32
CA ILE A 175 23.36 3.43 -7.18
C ILE A 175 23.94 2.80 -5.91
N LYS A 176 25.23 3.01 -5.62
CA LYS A 176 25.84 2.52 -4.37
C LYS A 176 25.18 3.10 -3.12
N LYS A 177 24.92 4.41 -3.08
CA LYS A 177 24.19 5.01 -1.95
C LYS A 177 22.78 4.45 -1.78
N LEU A 178 22.09 4.20 -2.90
CA LEU A 178 20.78 3.55 -2.88
C LEU A 178 20.89 2.14 -2.30
N TYR A 179 21.87 1.35 -2.75
CA TYR A 179 22.17 0.03 -2.19
C TYR A 179 22.45 0.08 -0.69
N ASP A 180 23.34 0.97 -0.23
CA ASP A 180 23.71 1.07 1.18
C ASP A 180 22.47 1.30 2.07
N ILE A 181 21.51 2.10 1.59
CA ILE A 181 20.23 2.34 2.27
C ILE A 181 19.34 1.10 2.21
N LEU A 182 19.10 0.55 1.02
CA LEU A 182 18.19 -0.59 0.83
C LEU A 182 18.69 -1.85 1.52
N GLY A 183 19.99 -2.14 1.47
CA GLY A 183 20.62 -3.27 2.14
C GLY A 183 20.52 -3.17 3.66
N ASP A 184 20.79 -1.99 4.24
CA ASP A 184 20.65 -1.77 5.68
C ASP A 184 19.22 -2.05 6.17
N MET A 185 18.23 -1.58 5.41
CA MET A 185 16.81 -1.81 5.74
C MET A 185 16.33 -3.21 5.38
N TYR A 186 16.92 -3.88 4.40
CA TYR A 186 16.63 -5.28 4.09
C TYR A 186 17.10 -6.19 5.24
N VAL A 187 18.21 -5.85 5.89
CA VAL A 187 18.75 -6.61 7.04
C VAL A 187 18.02 -6.29 8.35
N LYS A 188 17.70 -5.01 8.59
CA LYS A 188 17.13 -4.54 9.87
C LYS A 188 15.61 -4.37 9.86
N GLY A 189 15.00 -4.50 8.69
CA GLY A 189 13.57 -4.31 8.50
C GLY A 189 12.75 -5.45 9.07
N ASP A 190 11.53 -5.15 9.50
CA ASP A 190 10.54 -6.20 9.68
C ASP A 190 10.17 -6.84 8.33
N LYS A 191 9.45 -7.97 8.41
CA LYS A 191 9.04 -8.75 7.24
C LYS A 191 8.31 -7.90 6.20
N ASP A 192 7.45 -6.97 6.64
CA ASP A 192 6.68 -6.11 5.74
C ASP A 192 7.56 -5.09 5.02
N THR A 193 8.54 -4.53 5.73
CA THR A 193 9.53 -3.62 5.17
C THR A 193 10.39 -4.32 4.13
N VAL A 194 10.91 -5.51 4.46
CA VAL A 194 11.70 -6.34 3.55
C VAL A 194 10.91 -6.69 2.29
N ASN A 195 9.67 -7.17 2.46
CA ASN A 195 8.79 -7.51 1.33
C ASN A 195 8.47 -6.28 0.47
N THR A 196 8.25 -5.12 1.09
CA THR A 196 7.95 -3.87 0.39
C THR A 196 9.15 -3.38 -0.41
N ILE A 197 10.36 -3.44 0.15
CA ILE A 197 11.61 -3.08 -0.54
C ILE A 197 11.77 -3.96 -1.79
N VAL A 198 11.63 -5.29 -1.63
CA VAL A 198 11.75 -6.23 -2.75
C VAL A 198 10.68 -5.96 -3.81
N ALA A 199 9.43 -5.75 -3.41
CA ALA A 199 8.33 -5.49 -4.33
C ALA A 199 8.52 -4.19 -5.13
N VAL A 200 8.97 -3.12 -4.48
CA VAL A 200 9.24 -1.83 -5.14
C VAL A 200 10.40 -1.94 -6.12
N LEU A 201 11.47 -2.68 -5.78
CA LEU A 201 12.57 -2.96 -6.73
C LEU A 201 12.11 -3.80 -7.92
N CYS A 202 11.31 -4.84 -7.68
CA CYS A 202 10.75 -5.66 -8.75
C CYS A 202 9.84 -4.83 -9.67
N ALA A 203 9.04 -3.92 -9.12
CA ALA A 203 8.22 -2.99 -9.90
C ALA A 203 9.08 -2.05 -10.75
N ALA A 204 10.21 -1.57 -10.21
CA ALA A 204 11.17 -0.77 -10.97
C ALA A 204 11.83 -1.57 -12.10
N ALA A 205 12.11 -2.85 -11.92
CA ALA A 205 12.68 -3.71 -12.96
C ALA A 205 11.65 -4.30 -13.93
N TYR A 206 10.35 -4.18 -13.63
CA TYR A 206 9.30 -4.83 -14.40
C TYR A 206 9.26 -4.34 -15.85
N ASN A 207 9.37 -5.29 -16.79
CA ASN A 207 9.47 -5.06 -18.24
C ASN A 207 10.59 -4.07 -18.66
N ASP A 208 11.65 -3.95 -17.85
CA ASP A 208 12.82 -3.11 -18.16
C ASP A 208 14.12 -3.88 -17.90
N GLU A 209 14.66 -4.52 -18.94
CA GLU A 209 15.87 -5.34 -18.86
C GLU A 209 17.10 -4.55 -18.38
N LYS A 210 17.18 -3.25 -18.71
CA LYS A 210 18.30 -2.39 -18.32
C LYS A 210 18.26 -2.14 -16.82
N VAL A 211 17.08 -1.79 -16.28
CA VAL A 211 16.89 -1.61 -14.84
C VAL A 211 17.05 -2.94 -14.11
N GLN A 212 16.52 -4.04 -14.64
CA GLN A 212 16.70 -5.37 -14.06
C GLN A 212 18.19 -5.70 -13.91
N LYS A 213 18.98 -5.54 -14.97
CA LYS A 213 20.43 -5.80 -14.91
C LYS A 213 21.13 -4.87 -13.91
N ALA A 214 20.75 -3.59 -13.85
CA ALA A 214 21.32 -2.66 -12.88
C ALA A 214 21.02 -3.06 -11.43
N VAL A 215 19.83 -3.61 -11.15
CA VAL A 215 19.48 -4.17 -9.83
C VAL A 215 20.30 -5.42 -9.54
N GLU A 216 20.43 -6.34 -10.50
CA GLU A 216 21.24 -7.56 -10.33
C GLU A 216 22.72 -7.24 -10.07
N ASP A 217 23.29 -6.29 -10.81
CA ASP A 217 24.67 -5.81 -10.61
C ASP A 217 24.84 -5.12 -9.25
N MET A 218 23.84 -4.31 -8.84
CA MET A 218 23.83 -3.64 -7.54
C MET A 218 23.80 -4.64 -6.37
N LEU A 219 23.09 -5.76 -6.53
CA LEU A 219 22.90 -6.79 -5.50
C LEU A 219 23.89 -7.96 -5.61
N ALA A 220 24.85 -7.93 -6.54
CA ALA A 220 25.72 -9.07 -6.85
C ALA A 220 26.51 -9.60 -5.64
N GLU A 221 26.87 -8.73 -4.70
CA GLU A 221 27.61 -9.08 -3.47
C GLU A 221 26.70 -9.55 -2.32
N ASP A 222 25.37 -9.36 -2.42
CA ASP A 222 24.39 -9.81 -1.43
C ASP A 222 23.49 -10.90 -2.04
N GLN A 223 23.93 -12.14 -1.92
CA GLN A 223 23.24 -13.31 -2.50
C GLN A 223 21.83 -13.51 -1.93
N HIS A 224 21.59 -13.14 -0.66
CA HIS A 224 20.27 -13.30 -0.05
C HIS A 224 19.28 -12.29 -0.63
N PHE A 225 19.68 -11.02 -0.73
CA PHE A 225 18.82 -9.99 -1.31
C PHE A 225 18.61 -10.23 -2.81
N LEU A 226 19.67 -10.59 -3.55
CA LEU A 226 19.57 -10.95 -4.97
C LEU A 226 18.61 -12.13 -5.21
N SER A 227 18.70 -13.18 -4.39
CA SER A 227 17.81 -14.34 -4.48
C SER A 227 16.35 -13.98 -4.22
N SER A 228 16.09 -13.15 -3.20
CA SER A 228 14.75 -12.64 -2.92
C SER A 228 14.19 -11.81 -4.08
N PHE A 229 15.01 -10.93 -4.66
CA PHE A 229 14.62 -10.14 -5.84
C PHE A 229 14.28 -11.03 -7.04
N LYS A 230 15.13 -12.01 -7.38
CA LYS A 230 14.90 -12.92 -8.52
C LYS A 230 13.64 -13.78 -8.32
N SER A 231 13.48 -14.33 -7.13
CA SER A 231 12.32 -15.16 -6.79
C SER A 231 11.04 -14.35 -6.84
N PHE A 232 11.04 -13.14 -6.29
CA PHE A 232 9.86 -12.29 -6.27
C PHE A 232 9.53 -11.71 -7.64
N SER A 233 10.52 -11.38 -8.47
CA SER A 233 10.31 -10.91 -9.86
C SER A 233 9.51 -11.90 -10.71
N ALA A 234 9.66 -13.21 -10.46
CA ALA A 234 8.87 -14.24 -11.15
C ALA A 234 7.43 -14.38 -10.63
N VAL A 235 7.17 -13.96 -9.39
CA VAL A 235 5.87 -14.13 -8.71
C VAL A 235 5.02 -12.86 -8.78
N MET A 236 5.65 -11.68 -8.67
CA MET A 236 4.96 -10.39 -8.66
C MET A 236 3.99 -10.20 -9.83
N PRO A 237 4.32 -10.54 -11.10
CA PRO A 237 3.40 -10.38 -12.22
C PRO A 237 2.10 -11.16 -12.10
N LYS A 238 2.07 -12.22 -11.26
CA LYS A 238 0.88 -13.02 -11.00
C LYS A 238 -0.05 -12.37 -9.98
N SER A 239 0.44 -11.40 -9.21
CA SER A 239 -0.35 -10.67 -8.21
C SER A 239 -1.00 -9.44 -8.83
N LYS A 240 -2.28 -9.56 -9.19
CA LYS A 240 -3.08 -8.44 -9.74
C LYS A 240 -3.02 -7.20 -8.83
N LYS A 241 -3.04 -7.40 -7.51
CA LYS A 241 -2.95 -6.33 -6.51
C LYS A 241 -1.62 -5.59 -6.58
N LEU A 242 -0.50 -6.31 -6.53
CA LEU A 242 0.83 -5.67 -6.56
C LEU A 242 1.08 -4.97 -7.89
N MET A 243 0.63 -5.59 -8.99
CA MET A 243 0.71 -4.97 -10.31
C MET A 243 -0.10 -3.67 -10.35
N ALA A 244 -1.34 -3.66 -9.89
CA ALA A 244 -2.18 -2.46 -9.87
C ALA A 244 -1.63 -1.36 -8.94
N ALA A 245 -0.98 -1.73 -7.83
CA ALA A 245 -0.45 -0.78 -6.86
C ALA A 245 0.91 -0.19 -7.26
N LEU A 246 1.83 -1.02 -7.75
CA LEU A 246 3.24 -0.66 -7.93
C LEU A 246 3.66 -0.41 -9.39
N VAL A 247 2.93 -0.95 -10.37
CA VAL A 247 3.23 -0.75 -11.79
C VAL A 247 2.21 0.22 -12.36
N LYS A 248 2.60 1.50 -12.39
CA LYS A 248 1.82 2.63 -12.89
C LYS A 248 2.25 3.04 -14.30
#